data_AF-A0A929GN13-F1
#
_entry.id   AF-A0A929GN13-F1
#
_cell.length_a   1.000
_cell.length_b   1.000
_cell.length_c   1.000
_cell.angle_alpha   90.00
_cell.angle_beta   90.00
_cell.angle_gamma   90.00
#
_symmetry.space_group_name_H-M   'P 1'
#
loop_
_entity.id
_entity.type
_entity.pdbx_description
1 polymer ?
#
loop_
_entity_poly.entity_id
_entity_poly.type
_entity_poly.pdbx_seq_one_letter_code
_entity_poly.pdbx_strand_id
1 'polypeptide(L)'
;MKQQLLPLFLCVFTTITVWSSTLIDTEKTNPENFLNTDYVSLAEFTSSANGLIKGYSNSLINSQNSSVINEVFYYDSQNLTSSGISLNKEFSYNLIRDEKISSATSYPALHINSNLFSQGLFYGFALTVVLLNLVCFFIFDETLFVYFAATLAAFTSAFFFAEGLFALIGIDSLAQTEIIQSTFLLVGIGLSALFASKFLTVKDFYPKLNHITVPLLVISTILISTAWIIGDSFIAHLANTLLFGLISIYFLTGVMLFSRKNYAKFYVIASFVPLLFSIDFFVLQNFGIDFLFTETVHLKVAALFEALLLSYAIMYRMQAVKEEGVLRQTEMRIFLKRQDVMNRSKVEEMIEDIYLENLIMQYDLDGLEIKLLQYISEGKSNLKIARKLKLTESEVGEHTKDLYQKLEISEHIQEDYRMVDNQPDFIYN
;
A
#
# COMPACT_ATOMS: atom_id res chain seq x y z
N MET A 1 -27.30 5.61 5.06
CA MET A 1 -26.88 6.80 4.27
C MET A 1 -25.83 6.53 3.17
N LYS A 2 -25.06 5.43 3.19
CA LYS A 2 -23.96 5.22 2.22
C LYS A 2 -24.33 4.62 0.84
N GLN A 3 -25.54 4.10 0.64
CA GLN A 3 -25.96 3.53 -0.66
C GLN A 3 -26.50 4.56 -1.68
N GLN A 4 -26.71 5.82 -1.27
CA GLN A 4 -27.25 6.86 -2.16
C GLN A 4 -26.17 7.66 -2.92
N LEU A 5 -24.89 7.49 -2.59
CA LEU A 5 -23.79 8.23 -3.24
C LEU A 5 -23.23 7.53 -4.48
N LEU A 6 -23.45 6.22 -4.63
CA LEU A 6 -23.01 5.45 -5.80
C LEU A 6 -23.56 5.98 -7.13
N PRO A 7 -24.87 6.33 -7.28
CA PRO A 7 -25.36 6.93 -8.52
C PRO A 7 -24.83 8.35 -8.76
N LEU A 8 -24.51 9.09 -7.69
CA LEU A 8 -24.00 10.46 -7.79
C LEU A 8 -22.55 10.47 -8.32
N PHE A 9 -21.73 9.49 -7.94
CA PHE A 9 -20.38 9.32 -8.50
C PHE A 9 -20.37 8.77 -9.93
N LEU A 10 -21.35 7.95 -10.31
CA LEU A 10 -21.52 7.47 -11.68
C LEU A 10 -21.93 8.62 -12.62
N CYS A 11 -22.75 9.56 -12.14
CA CYS A 11 -23.03 10.81 -12.83
C CYS A 11 -21.78 11.70 -12.96
N VAL A 12 -20.98 11.87 -11.91
CA VAL A 12 -19.73 12.64 -12.01
C VAL A 12 -18.76 12.00 -13.02
N PHE A 13 -18.64 10.67 -13.01
CA PHE A 13 -17.77 9.93 -13.94
C PHE A 13 -18.23 10.07 -15.41
N THR A 14 -19.53 10.06 -15.67
CA THR A 14 -20.07 10.28 -17.02
C THR A 14 -19.98 11.74 -17.46
N THR A 15 -20.09 12.70 -16.56
CA THR A 15 -19.90 14.12 -16.92
C THR A 15 -18.44 14.44 -17.28
N ILE A 16 -17.46 13.82 -16.62
CA ILE A 16 -16.03 14.04 -16.92
C ILE A 16 -15.64 13.40 -18.26
N THR A 17 -16.21 12.24 -18.61
CA THR A 17 -15.93 11.58 -19.90
C THR A 17 -16.68 12.20 -21.07
N VAL A 18 -17.85 12.82 -20.84
CA VAL A 18 -18.57 13.56 -21.88
C VAL A 18 -17.92 14.92 -22.14
N TRP A 19 -17.43 15.61 -21.10
CA TRP A 19 -16.81 16.93 -21.26
C TRP A 19 -15.44 16.88 -21.97
N SER A 20 -14.71 15.77 -21.86
CA SER A 20 -13.49 15.55 -22.65
C SER A 20 -13.76 15.27 -24.14
N SER A 21 -14.99 14.87 -24.50
CA SER A 21 -15.37 14.56 -25.88
C SER A 21 -15.98 15.74 -26.63
N THR A 22 -16.37 16.81 -25.95
CA THR A 22 -16.97 18.02 -26.55
C THR A 22 -16.00 19.19 -26.52
N LEU A 23 -14.91 19.09 -27.29
CA LEU A 23 -14.15 20.27 -27.71
C LEU A 23 -14.86 20.81 -28.96
N ILE A 24 -15.64 21.87 -28.74
CA ILE A 24 -16.50 22.50 -29.74
C ILE A 24 -15.62 23.22 -30.78
N ASP A 25 -15.70 22.73 -32.02
CA ASP A 25 -15.45 23.52 -33.22
C ASP A 25 -16.34 24.77 -33.19
N THR A 26 -15.73 25.94 -33.16
CA THR A 26 -16.41 27.19 -33.54
C THR A 26 -15.58 27.92 -34.58
N GLU A 27 -15.67 27.41 -35.79
CA GLU A 27 -15.53 28.21 -37.00
C GLU A 27 -16.87 28.93 -37.22
N LYS A 28 -16.90 30.26 -37.09
CA LYS A 28 -17.92 31.11 -37.70
C LYS A 28 -17.40 32.52 -37.93
N THR A 29 -17.07 32.76 -39.19
CA THR A 29 -17.03 34.02 -39.89
C THR A 29 -18.33 34.82 -39.70
N ASN A 30 -18.24 36.14 -39.46
CA ASN A 30 -18.87 37.17 -40.32
C ASN A 30 -18.54 38.63 -39.89
N PRO A 31 -18.77 39.61 -40.78
CA PRO A 31 -17.86 40.73 -41.03
C PRO A 31 -18.31 42.09 -40.47
N GLU A 32 -17.45 43.09 -40.74
CA GLU A 32 -17.65 44.54 -40.78
C GLU A 32 -17.16 45.42 -39.62
N ASN A 33 -16.03 46.07 -39.92
CA ASN A 33 -15.75 47.51 -39.80
C ASN A 33 -15.79 48.18 -38.41
N PHE A 34 -14.62 48.56 -37.92
CA PHE A 34 -14.30 49.98 -37.70
C PHE A 34 -12.77 50.19 -37.74
N LEU A 35 -12.34 50.98 -38.72
CA LEU A 35 -11.00 51.55 -38.84
C LEU A 35 -10.68 52.42 -37.61
N ASN A 36 -9.49 52.28 -37.05
CA ASN A 36 -8.68 53.41 -36.61
C ASN A 36 -7.21 52.98 -36.48
N THR A 37 -6.47 53.36 -37.51
CA THR A 37 -5.02 53.39 -37.60
C THR A 37 -4.47 54.57 -36.81
N ASP A 38 -3.63 54.32 -35.80
CA ASP A 38 -2.65 55.29 -35.31
C ASP A 38 -1.25 54.72 -35.53
N TYR A 39 -0.61 55.19 -36.61
CA TYR A 39 0.80 55.01 -36.86
C TYR A 39 1.57 56.08 -36.07
N VAL A 40 2.34 55.66 -35.06
CA VAL A 40 3.38 56.52 -34.47
C VAL A 40 4.67 56.32 -35.26
N SER A 41 4.96 57.32 -36.08
CA SER A 41 6.23 57.54 -36.76
C SER A 41 7.38 57.74 -35.76
N LEU A 42 8.49 57.01 -35.92
CA LEU A 42 9.78 57.45 -35.38
C LEU A 42 10.63 57.96 -36.54
N ALA A 43 10.84 59.27 -36.54
CA ALA A 43 11.60 60.03 -37.52
C ALA A 43 13.11 59.77 -37.41
N GLU A 44 13.78 59.87 -38.56
CA GLU A 44 15.22 60.04 -38.70
C GLU A 44 15.73 61.25 -37.88
N PHE A 45 16.85 61.06 -37.17
CA PHE A 45 17.68 62.19 -36.75
C PHE A 45 19.16 61.85 -36.92
N THR A 46 19.76 62.47 -37.92
CA THR A 46 21.21 62.59 -38.12
C THR A 46 21.75 63.75 -37.27
N SER A 47 22.80 63.53 -36.48
CA SER A 47 23.81 64.57 -36.23
C SER A 47 25.13 63.98 -35.73
N SER A 48 26.22 64.36 -36.39
CA SER A 48 27.60 64.07 -35.97
C SER A 48 28.03 64.95 -34.80
N ALA A 49 28.90 64.43 -33.92
CA ALA A 49 29.86 65.26 -33.18
C ALA A 49 31.11 64.44 -32.80
N ASN A 50 32.26 65.02 -33.11
CA ASN A 50 33.62 64.53 -32.92
C ASN A 50 34.02 64.35 -31.45
N GLY A 51 34.96 63.43 -31.18
CA GLY A 51 35.60 63.28 -29.86
C GLY A 51 36.77 62.28 -29.83
N LEU A 52 37.93 62.75 -30.29
CA LEU A 52 39.31 62.25 -30.09
C LEU A 52 39.59 61.30 -28.90
N ILE A 53 40.30 60.18 -29.15
CA ILE A 53 41.52 59.77 -28.40
C ILE A 53 42.50 59.02 -29.35
N LYS A 54 43.73 59.55 -29.47
CA LYS A 54 44.97 58.96 -30.04
C LYS A 54 45.36 57.72 -29.20
N GLY A 55 45.79 56.58 -29.73
CA GLY A 55 46.92 56.36 -30.63
C GLY A 55 47.98 55.50 -29.89
N TYR A 56 48.41 54.39 -30.49
CA TYR A 56 49.78 53.89 -30.36
C TYR A 56 50.04 52.87 -31.49
N SER A 57 50.93 53.27 -32.39
CA SER A 57 51.61 52.42 -33.36
C SER A 57 52.68 51.59 -32.67
N ASN A 58 52.92 50.37 -33.13
CA ASN A 58 54.28 49.91 -33.42
C ASN A 58 54.27 48.76 -34.45
N SER A 59 54.96 49.04 -35.55
CA SER A 59 55.46 48.11 -36.56
C SER A 59 56.46 47.10 -35.98
N LEU A 60 56.73 45.99 -36.69
CA LEU A 60 58.09 45.56 -37.12
C LEU A 60 58.04 44.25 -37.96
N ILE A 61 58.44 44.38 -39.23
CA ILE A 61 59.41 43.54 -40.00
C ILE A 61 59.09 42.06 -40.34
N ASN A 62 58.66 41.85 -41.59
CA ASN A 62 59.34 41.19 -42.73
C ASN A 62 60.34 40.01 -42.48
N SER A 63 60.07 38.82 -43.05
CA SER A 63 61.07 38.03 -43.81
C SER A 63 60.42 36.93 -44.67
N GLN A 64 60.97 36.72 -45.87
CA GLN A 64 60.49 35.86 -46.96
C GLN A 64 61.06 34.42 -46.93
N ASN A 65 60.36 33.53 -47.66
CA ASN A 65 60.81 32.28 -48.31
C ASN A 65 61.07 31.06 -47.39
N SER A 66 60.66 29.82 -47.67
CA SER A 66 60.20 29.13 -48.90
C SER A 66 59.65 27.72 -48.55
N SER A 67 59.06 27.05 -49.56
CA SER A 67 58.75 25.61 -49.69
C SER A 67 57.30 25.12 -49.39
N VAL A 68 56.48 25.24 -50.44
CA VAL A 68 55.60 24.21 -51.05
C VAL A 68 55.47 22.89 -50.28
N ILE A 69 54.25 22.53 -49.85
CA ILE A 69 53.49 21.32 -50.27
C ILE A 69 51.99 21.62 -50.10
N ASN A 70 51.25 21.65 -51.23
CA ASN A 70 49.80 21.48 -51.28
C ASN A 70 49.52 19.98 -51.36
N GLU A 71 48.57 19.45 -50.59
CA GLU A 71 47.79 18.28 -51.03
C GLU A 71 46.44 18.23 -50.31
N VAL A 72 45.41 18.53 -51.12
CA VAL A 72 43.99 18.27 -50.88
C VAL A 72 43.72 16.88 -51.45
N PHE A 73 43.16 15.96 -50.67
CA PHE A 73 42.64 14.69 -51.19
C PHE A 73 41.16 14.53 -50.86
N TYR A 74 40.36 14.57 -51.94
CA TYR A 74 39.05 13.96 -52.04
C TYR A 74 39.18 12.43 -52.08
N TYR A 75 38.26 11.71 -51.44
CA TYR A 75 37.89 10.37 -51.85
C TYR A 75 36.37 10.23 -51.86
N ASP A 76 35.86 10.03 -53.07
CA ASP A 76 34.52 9.52 -53.36
C ASP A 76 34.65 8.00 -53.53
N SER A 77 33.71 7.22 -52.99
CA SER A 77 33.55 5.82 -53.39
C SER A 77 32.11 5.37 -53.15
N GLN A 78 31.44 5.12 -54.27
CA GLN A 78 30.20 4.37 -54.35
C GLN A 78 30.44 2.92 -53.94
N ASN A 79 29.49 2.33 -53.20
CA ASN A 79 29.15 0.93 -53.40
C ASN A 79 27.67 0.69 -53.06
N LEU A 80 26.94 0.31 -54.11
CA LEU A 80 25.58 -0.18 -54.11
C LEU A 80 25.64 -1.71 -53.97
N THR A 81 25.01 -2.30 -52.95
CA THR A 81 24.47 -3.67 -53.08
C THR A 81 23.19 -3.82 -52.27
N SER A 82 22.28 -4.57 -52.87
CA SER A 82 20.84 -4.68 -52.67
C SER A 82 20.41 -5.57 -51.51
N SER A 83 19.37 -5.14 -50.78
CA SER A 83 18.20 -5.94 -50.36
C SER A 83 17.27 -4.98 -49.62
N GLY A 84 16.16 -4.47 -50.15
CA GLY A 84 15.03 -5.22 -50.67
C GLY A 84 14.01 -5.42 -49.55
N ILE A 85 13.11 -4.46 -49.32
CA ILE A 85 11.66 -4.61 -49.09
C ILE A 85 11.05 -3.24 -48.72
N SER A 86 9.89 -3.01 -49.33
CA SER A 86 9.08 -1.80 -49.45
C SER A 86 8.63 -1.12 -48.15
N LEU A 87 8.62 0.21 -48.15
CA LEU A 87 7.53 0.98 -47.55
C LEU A 87 7.06 2.04 -48.55
N ASN A 88 5.84 1.83 -49.06
CA ASN A 88 5.08 2.83 -49.81
C ASN A 88 5.03 4.12 -49.00
N LYS A 89 5.67 5.17 -49.52
CA LYS A 89 5.58 6.52 -48.99
C LYS A 89 4.73 7.36 -49.95
N GLU A 90 3.43 7.09 -49.93
CA GLU A 90 2.44 8.04 -50.39
C GLU A 90 1.99 8.85 -49.19
N PHE A 91 2.48 10.08 -49.08
CA PHE A 91 1.65 11.29 -49.00
C PHE A 91 2.57 12.49 -48.83
N SER A 92 2.59 13.28 -49.89
CA SER A 92 3.25 14.55 -50.07
C SER A 92 2.32 15.67 -49.61
N TYR A 93 2.72 16.46 -48.62
CA TYR A 93 2.58 17.92 -48.62
C TYR A 93 3.40 18.53 -47.47
N ASN A 94 3.82 19.78 -47.68
CA ASN A 94 4.71 20.62 -46.85
C ASN A 94 6.22 20.42 -47.04
N LEU A 95 6.64 20.67 -48.26
CA LEU A 95 7.96 21.21 -48.60
C LEU A 95 7.97 22.71 -48.21
N ILE A 96 8.19 23.01 -46.92
CA ILE A 96 8.52 24.38 -46.49
C ILE A 96 10.04 24.52 -46.57
N ARG A 97 10.46 25.45 -47.42
CA ARG A 97 11.83 25.85 -47.67
C ARG A 97 12.33 26.65 -46.45
N ASP A 98 13.13 26.04 -45.59
CA ASP A 98 13.88 26.76 -44.56
C ASP A 98 15.11 27.43 -45.18
N GLU A 99 14.97 28.71 -45.53
CA GLU A 99 16.12 29.61 -45.61
C GLU A 99 16.63 29.88 -44.19
N LYS A 100 17.77 29.23 -43.91
CA LYS A 100 18.53 29.32 -42.68
C LYS A 100 19.11 30.73 -42.51
N ILE A 101 18.44 31.59 -41.75
CA ILE A 101 19.08 32.77 -41.16
C ILE A 101 19.50 32.42 -39.74
N SER A 102 20.81 32.28 -39.60
CA SER A 102 21.54 31.99 -38.38
C SER A 102 21.44 33.17 -37.41
N SER A 103 20.72 33.01 -36.31
CA SER A 103 21.00 33.75 -35.07
C SER A 103 20.89 32.80 -33.89
N ALA A 104 22.00 32.66 -33.19
CA ALA A 104 22.22 31.71 -32.13
C ALA A 104 21.29 31.94 -30.93
N THR A 105 20.59 30.87 -30.53
CA THR A 105 20.36 30.52 -29.13
C THR A 105 20.29 29.00 -29.08
N SER A 106 21.28 28.37 -28.45
CA SER A 106 21.32 26.95 -28.17
C SER A 106 20.27 26.59 -27.12
N TYR A 107 19.03 26.44 -27.55
CA TYR A 107 18.04 25.64 -26.84
C TYR A 107 18.25 24.18 -27.27
N PRO A 108 18.33 23.21 -26.33
CA PRO A 108 18.33 21.82 -26.74
C PRO A 108 17.00 21.55 -27.45
N ALA A 109 17.08 21.19 -28.73
CA ALA A 109 15.94 20.79 -29.53
C ALA A 109 15.30 19.54 -28.92
N LEU A 110 14.38 19.76 -27.99
CA LEU A 110 13.05 19.15 -27.93
C LEU A 110 12.94 17.80 -28.67
N HIS A 111 13.40 16.73 -28.04
CA HIS A 111 13.30 15.33 -28.49
C HIS A 111 11.84 14.84 -28.31
N ILE A 112 10.87 15.43 -29.03
CA ILE A 112 9.50 15.51 -28.48
C ILE A 112 8.52 14.37 -28.79
N ASN A 113 8.67 13.56 -29.83
CA ASN A 113 7.50 12.74 -30.26
C ASN A 113 7.42 11.31 -29.70
N SER A 114 8.52 10.68 -29.27
CA SER A 114 8.48 9.33 -28.68
C SER A 114 8.35 9.32 -27.15
N ASN A 115 8.79 10.38 -26.47
CA ASN A 115 8.85 10.43 -25.01
C ASN A 115 7.50 10.76 -24.37
N LEU A 116 6.71 11.67 -24.96
CA LEU A 116 5.44 12.10 -24.39
C LEU A 116 4.41 10.97 -24.32
N PHE A 117 4.34 10.12 -25.34
CA PHE A 117 3.44 8.96 -25.33
C PHE A 117 3.82 7.95 -24.24
N SER A 118 5.11 7.63 -24.12
CA SER A 118 5.63 6.72 -23.08
C SER A 118 5.39 7.27 -21.67
N GLN A 119 5.59 8.58 -21.49
CA GLN A 119 5.26 9.29 -20.25
C GLN A 119 3.76 9.20 -19.95
N GLY A 120 2.90 9.51 -20.92
CA GLY A 120 1.45 9.41 -20.78
C GLY A 120 0.99 8.00 -20.40
N LEU A 121 1.59 6.96 -20.98
CA LEU A 121 1.30 5.56 -20.65
C LEU A 121 1.64 5.25 -19.19
N PHE A 122 2.81 5.66 -18.71
CA PHE A 122 3.22 5.49 -17.30
C PHE A 122 2.23 6.15 -16.35
N TYR A 123 1.89 7.43 -16.55
CA TYR A 123 0.97 8.15 -15.66
C TYR A 123 -0.46 7.62 -15.75
N GLY A 124 -0.93 7.22 -16.94
CA GLY A 124 -2.24 6.59 -17.12
C GLY A 124 -2.35 5.24 -16.41
N PHE A 125 -1.29 4.41 -16.48
CA PHE A 125 -1.23 3.16 -15.75
C PHE A 125 -1.18 3.41 -14.24
N ALA A 126 -0.34 4.32 -13.78
CA ALA A 126 -0.25 4.65 -12.36
C ALA A 126 -1.59 5.17 -11.81
N LEU A 127 -2.27 6.07 -12.55
CA LEU A 127 -3.61 6.54 -12.22
C LEU A 127 -4.63 5.39 -12.14
N THR A 128 -4.56 4.43 -13.07
CA THR A 128 -5.41 3.24 -13.05
C THR A 128 -5.21 2.44 -11.76
N VAL A 129 -3.95 2.28 -11.31
CA VAL A 129 -3.65 1.59 -10.04
C VAL A 129 -4.13 2.40 -8.83
N VAL A 130 -4.02 3.74 -8.83
CA VAL A 130 -4.61 4.59 -7.77
C VAL A 130 -6.12 4.34 -7.69
N LEU A 131 -6.82 4.44 -8.82
CA LEU A 131 -8.28 4.26 -8.88
C LEU A 131 -8.69 2.85 -8.48
N LEU A 132 -7.95 1.83 -8.91
CA LEU A 132 -8.17 0.45 -8.51
C LEU A 132 -8.10 0.29 -6.99
N ASN A 133 -7.06 0.85 -6.35
CA ASN A 133 -6.93 0.79 -4.89
C ASN A 133 -8.03 1.58 -4.18
N LEU A 134 -8.48 2.72 -4.72
CA LEU A 134 -9.64 3.44 -4.17
C LEU A 134 -10.95 2.65 -4.29
N VAL A 135 -11.17 1.97 -5.41
CA VAL A 135 -12.32 1.06 -5.57
C VAL A 135 -12.24 -0.09 -4.58
N CYS A 136 -11.06 -0.70 -4.40
CA CYS A 136 -10.83 -1.71 -3.37
C CYS A 136 -11.14 -1.18 -1.96
N PHE A 137 -10.79 0.07 -1.64
CA PHE A 137 -11.19 0.69 -0.37
C PHE A 137 -12.71 0.71 -0.20
N PHE A 138 -13.47 1.12 -1.21
CA PHE A 138 -14.94 1.15 -1.11
C PHE A 138 -15.57 -0.24 -1.01
N ILE A 139 -14.98 -1.26 -1.65
CA ILE A 139 -15.47 -2.64 -1.61
C ILE A 139 -15.16 -3.29 -0.26
N PHE A 140 -13.96 -3.07 0.27
CA PHE A 140 -13.47 -3.80 1.44
C PHE A 140 -13.53 -3.02 2.75
N ASP A 141 -13.79 -1.70 2.71
CA ASP A 141 -13.75 -0.77 3.84
C ASP A 141 -12.40 -0.79 4.62
N GLU A 142 -11.31 -1.17 3.94
CA GLU A 142 -9.96 -1.30 4.53
C GLU A 142 -9.11 -0.05 4.26
N THR A 143 -8.78 0.69 5.33
CA THR A 143 -8.03 1.97 5.25
C THR A 143 -6.64 1.85 4.61
N LEU A 144 -6.04 0.66 4.58
CA LEU A 144 -4.73 0.41 3.98
C LEU A 144 -4.69 0.75 2.49
N PHE A 145 -5.78 0.47 1.76
CA PHE A 145 -5.87 0.78 0.34
C PHE A 145 -5.80 2.29 0.09
N VAL A 146 -6.38 3.11 0.97
CA VAL A 146 -6.32 4.58 0.86
C VAL A 146 -4.92 5.10 1.13
N TYR A 147 -4.25 4.62 2.19
CA TYR A 147 -2.87 5.03 2.47
C TYR A 147 -1.93 4.66 1.33
N PHE A 148 -2.15 3.51 0.70
CA PHE A 148 -1.36 3.09 -0.45
C PHE A 148 -1.65 3.93 -1.70
N ALA A 149 -2.94 4.15 -2.02
CA ALA A 149 -3.36 5.00 -3.13
C ALA A 149 -2.80 6.43 -2.99
N ALA A 150 -2.84 6.99 -1.78
CA ALA A 150 -2.27 8.30 -1.48
C ALA A 150 -0.75 8.34 -1.66
N THR A 151 -0.04 7.29 -1.21
CA THR A 151 1.40 7.13 -1.44
C THR A 151 1.73 7.11 -2.94
N LEU A 152 1.01 6.30 -3.72
CA LEU A 152 1.22 6.20 -5.17
C LEU A 152 0.94 7.53 -5.87
N ALA A 153 -0.15 8.21 -5.51
CA ALA A 153 -0.50 9.52 -6.04
C ALA A 153 0.58 10.58 -5.72
N ALA A 154 1.13 10.57 -4.51
CA ALA A 154 2.19 11.50 -4.13
C ALA A 154 3.51 11.26 -4.89
N PHE A 155 3.95 10.01 -5.04
CA PHE A 155 5.15 9.69 -5.81
C PHE A 155 4.97 9.95 -7.32
N THR A 156 3.81 9.63 -7.88
CA THR A 156 3.53 9.95 -9.29
C THR A 156 3.51 11.45 -9.53
N SER A 157 2.96 12.24 -8.60
CA SER A 157 3.08 13.71 -8.64
C SER A 157 4.53 14.18 -8.55
N ALA A 158 5.36 13.54 -7.71
CA ALA A 158 6.79 13.87 -7.60
C ALA A 158 7.54 13.59 -8.92
N PHE A 159 7.25 12.48 -9.59
CA PHE A 159 7.83 12.17 -10.90
C PHE A 159 7.31 13.09 -11.99
N PHE A 160 6.02 13.42 -11.98
CA PHE A 160 5.42 14.36 -12.92
C PHE A 160 6.09 15.74 -12.81
N PHE A 161 6.46 16.14 -11.60
CA PHE A 161 7.26 17.34 -11.34
C PHE A 161 8.70 17.22 -11.84
N ALA A 162 9.40 16.13 -11.48
CA ALA A 162 10.79 15.93 -11.85
C ALA A 162 11.02 15.91 -13.38
N GLU A 163 10.03 15.50 -14.16
CA GLU A 163 10.11 15.46 -15.64
C GLU A 163 9.71 16.78 -16.31
N GLY A 164 9.38 17.82 -15.54
CA GLY A 164 9.00 19.12 -16.09
C GLY A 164 7.64 19.12 -16.81
N LEU A 165 6.83 18.06 -16.66
CA LEU A 165 5.53 17.94 -17.31
C LEU A 165 4.49 18.95 -16.78
N PHE A 166 4.77 19.64 -15.68
CA PHE A 166 3.98 20.78 -15.22
C PHE A 166 3.93 21.94 -16.23
N ALA A 167 4.97 22.09 -17.07
CA ALA A 167 4.96 23.06 -18.17
C ALA A 167 3.83 22.78 -19.17
N LEU A 168 3.44 21.50 -19.36
CA LEU A 168 2.32 21.12 -20.23
C LEU A 168 0.96 21.61 -19.69
N ILE A 169 0.87 21.87 -18.39
CA ILE A 169 -0.34 22.39 -17.72
C ILE A 169 -0.32 23.94 -17.72
N GLY A 170 0.69 24.57 -18.32
CA GLY A 170 0.84 26.03 -18.37
C GLY A 170 1.50 26.63 -17.12
N ILE A 171 2.15 25.80 -16.29
CA ILE A 171 2.97 26.25 -15.17
C ILE A 171 4.42 26.30 -15.64
N ASP A 172 4.78 27.42 -16.29
CA ASP A 172 6.13 27.66 -16.77
C ASP A 172 6.98 28.37 -15.70
N SER A 173 8.25 27.99 -15.61
CA SER A 173 9.30 28.66 -14.82
C SER A 173 9.17 28.65 -13.29
N LEU A 174 9.13 27.46 -12.68
CA LEU A 174 9.34 27.35 -11.24
C LEU A 174 10.83 27.48 -10.90
N ALA A 175 11.21 28.56 -10.22
CA ALA A 175 12.52 28.69 -9.62
C ALA A 175 12.73 27.57 -8.56
N GLN A 176 13.95 27.05 -8.45
CA GLN A 176 14.34 26.02 -7.47
C GLN A 176 13.66 24.63 -7.65
N THR A 177 13.73 24.06 -8.86
CA THR A 177 13.20 22.74 -9.19
C THR A 177 13.60 21.65 -8.18
N GLU A 178 14.86 21.63 -7.73
CA GLU A 178 15.36 20.60 -6.80
C GLU A 178 14.71 20.66 -5.41
N ILE A 179 14.42 21.86 -4.89
CA ILE A 179 13.79 22.05 -3.57
C ILE A 179 12.30 21.67 -3.63
N ILE A 180 11.62 22.00 -4.72
CA ILE A 180 10.22 21.62 -4.94
C ILE A 180 10.10 20.10 -5.08
N GLN A 181 10.99 19.47 -5.85
CA GLN A 181 11.04 18.01 -5.99
C GLN A 181 11.24 17.33 -4.63
N SER A 182 12.16 17.84 -3.80
CA SER A 182 12.39 17.33 -2.44
C SER A 182 11.17 17.51 -1.53
N THR A 183 10.38 18.57 -1.74
CA THR A 183 9.11 18.79 -1.02
C THR A 183 8.05 17.76 -1.41
N PHE A 184 7.92 17.43 -2.70
CA PHE A 184 7.03 16.34 -3.14
C PHE A 184 7.48 14.98 -2.60
N LEU A 185 8.80 14.72 -2.58
CA LEU A 185 9.35 13.52 -1.97
C LEU A 185 9.06 13.44 -0.47
N LEU A 186 9.14 14.55 0.28
CA LEU A 186 8.77 14.56 1.70
C LEU A 186 7.33 14.09 1.92
N VAL A 187 6.39 14.58 1.11
CA VAL A 187 4.98 14.17 1.19
C VAL A 187 4.82 12.69 0.81
N GLY A 188 5.42 12.26 -0.30
CA GLY A 188 5.35 10.87 -0.77
C GLY A 188 5.95 9.88 0.23
N ILE A 189 7.13 10.18 0.75
CA ILE A 189 7.84 9.36 1.73
C ILE A 189 7.13 9.38 3.09
N GLY A 190 6.57 10.52 3.51
CA GLY A 190 5.75 10.60 4.71
C GLY A 190 4.50 9.72 4.65
N LEU A 191 3.80 9.73 3.52
CA LEU A 191 2.65 8.85 3.28
C LEU A 191 3.08 7.37 3.19
N SER A 192 4.19 7.09 2.52
CA SER A 192 4.78 5.75 2.44
C SER A 192 5.15 5.20 3.82
N ALA A 193 5.72 6.03 4.68
CA ALA A 193 6.05 5.67 6.06
C ALA A 193 4.80 5.32 6.89
N LEU A 194 3.72 6.10 6.73
CA LEU A 194 2.44 5.81 7.36
C LEU A 194 1.85 4.49 6.84
N PHE A 195 1.90 4.28 5.52
CA PHE A 195 1.49 3.03 4.89
C PHE A 195 2.30 1.85 5.43
N ALA A 196 3.63 1.91 5.41
CA ALA A 196 4.52 0.84 5.87
C ALA A 196 4.31 0.53 7.36
N SER A 197 4.17 1.55 8.21
CA SER A 197 3.87 1.40 9.63
C SER A 197 2.57 0.63 9.88
N LYS A 198 1.52 0.96 9.13
CA LYS A 198 0.22 0.27 9.18
C LYS A 198 0.28 -1.11 8.53
N PHE A 199 1.03 -1.28 7.44
CA PHE A 199 1.17 -2.53 6.68
C PHE A 199 1.89 -3.60 7.50
N LEU A 200 3.03 -3.24 8.10
CA LEU A 200 3.86 -4.13 8.89
C LEU A 200 3.36 -4.29 10.34
N THR A 201 2.32 -3.56 10.73
CA THR A 201 1.79 -3.53 12.10
C THR A 201 2.90 -3.18 13.11
N VAL A 202 3.72 -2.18 12.78
CA VAL A 202 4.94 -1.83 13.52
C VAL A 202 4.66 -1.54 14.99
N LYS A 203 3.50 -0.94 15.31
CA LYS A 203 3.11 -0.63 16.68
C LYS A 203 3.05 -1.87 17.59
N ASP A 204 2.69 -3.03 17.04
CA ASP A 204 2.49 -4.26 17.82
C ASP A 204 3.79 -5.05 17.97
N PHE A 205 4.66 -5.05 16.96
CA PHE A 205 5.92 -5.81 16.97
C PHE A 205 7.14 -5.00 17.45
N TYR A 206 7.21 -3.72 17.07
CA TYR A 206 8.36 -2.83 17.31
C TYR A 206 7.90 -1.42 17.71
N PRO A 207 7.22 -1.24 18.86
CA PRO A 207 6.70 0.06 19.29
C PRO A 207 7.81 1.13 19.45
N LYS A 208 9.05 0.71 19.72
CA LYS A 208 10.21 1.60 19.86
C LYS A 208 10.64 2.23 18.53
N LEU A 209 10.25 1.66 17.38
CA LEU A 209 10.69 2.16 16.07
C LEU A 209 10.15 3.57 15.77
N ASN A 210 8.95 3.90 16.27
CA ASN A 210 8.37 5.23 16.12
C ASN A 210 9.21 6.32 16.79
N HIS A 211 9.98 5.99 17.85
CA HIS A 211 10.90 6.95 18.46
C HIS A 211 12.11 7.29 17.59
N ILE A 212 12.36 6.53 16.52
CA ILE A 212 13.45 6.77 15.57
C ILE A 212 12.89 7.38 14.29
N THR A 213 11.80 6.82 13.74
CA THR A 213 11.28 7.26 12.44
C THR A 213 10.58 8.62 12.49
N VAL A 214 9.87 8.93 13.57
CA VAL A 214 9.21 10.24 13.73
C VAL A 214 10.21 11.40 13.80
N PRO A 215 11.24 11.38 14.68
CA PRO A 215 12.22 12.47 14.70
C PRO A 215 13.01 12.56 13.39
N LEU A 216 13.30 11.44 12.72
CA LEU A 216 13.96 11.45 11.42
C LEU A 216 13.13 12.19 10.35
N LEU A 217 11.82 11.98 10.34
CA LEU A 217 10.90 12.72 9.46
C LEU A 217 10.84 14.20 9.82
N VAL A 218 10.76 14.53 11.12
CA VAL A 218 10.75 15.92 11.60
C VAL A 218 12.04 16.66 11.22
N ILE A 219 13.20 16.04 11.41
CA ILE A 219 14.50 16.60 11.02
C ILE A 219 14.55 16.84 9.51
N SER A 220 14.04 15.90 8.71
CA SER A 220 13.98 16.05 7.24
C SER A 220 13.09 17.22 6.81
N THR A 221 11.93 17.40 7.46
CA THR A 221 11.04 18.55 7.23
C THR A 221 11.71 19.88 7.59
N ILE A 222 12.45 19.92 8.70
CA ILE A 222 13.21 21.12 9.10
C ILE A 222 14.27 21.46 8.06
N LEU A 223 15.03 20.46 7.58
CA LEU A 223 16.05 20.66 6.55
C LEU A 223 15.45 21.20 5.24
N ILE A 224 14.34 20.64 4.77
CA ILE A 224 13.67 21.14 3.56
C ILE A 224 13.16 22.57 3.77
N SER A 225 12.61 22.87 4.95
CA SER A 225 12.17 24.23 5.29
C SER A 225 13.34 25.22 5.30
N THR A 226 14.50 24.82 5.82
CA THR A 226 15.72 25.64 5.74
C THR A 226 16.25 25.78 4.31
N ALA A 227 16.13 24.75 3.48
CA ALA A 227 16.51 24.82 2.07
C ALA A 227 15.67 25.86 1.31
N TRP A 228 14.35 25.94 1.59
CA TRP A 228 13.48 26.99 1.05
C TRP A 228 13.92 28.42 1.44
N ILE A 229 14.42 28.61 2.66
CA ILE A 229 14.84 29.93 3.16
C ILE A 229 16.19 30.34 2.55
N ILE A 230 17.14 29.41 2.50
CA ILE A 230 18.52 29.67 2.06
C ILE A 230 18.63 29.63 0.54
N GLY A 231 17.79 28.84 -0.12
CA GLY A 231 17.85 28.57 -1.56
C GLY A 231 18.99 27.64 -1.98
N ASP A 232 19.54 26.87 -1.03
CA ASP A 232 20.64 25.93 -1.28
C ASP A 232 20.10 24.51 -1.51
N SER A 233 20.40 23.94 -2.68
CA SER A 233 19.97 22.60 -3.03
C SER A 233 20.74 21.49 -2.32
N PHE A 234 21.96 21.76 -1.85
CA PHE A 234 22.72 20.78 -1.09
C PHE A 234 21.99 20.35 0.19
N ILE A 235 21.35 21.31 0.88
CA ILE A 235 20.53 21.05 2.07
C ILE A 235 19.32 20.16 1.72
N ALA A 236 18.71 20.37 0.55
CA ALA A 236 17.60 19.56 0.07
C ALA A 236 18.03 18.11 -0.25
N HIS A 237 19.19 17.92 -0.89
CA HIS A 237 19.75 16.58 -1.12
C HIS A 237 20.10 15.85 0.19
N LEU A 238 20.61 16.56 1.19
CA LEU A 238 20.85 16.01 2.52
C LEU A 238 19.55 15.56 3.17
N ALA A 239 18.47 16.33 3.03
CA ALA A 239 17.14 15.94 3.51
C ALA A 239 16.62 14.69 2.79
N ASN A 240 16.77 14.60 1.46
CA ASN A 240 16.39 13.41 0.69
C ASN A 240 17.13 12.16 1.17
N THR A 241 18.41 12.28 1.52
CA THR A 241 19.20 11.18 2.07
C THR A 241 18.58 10.64 3.38
N LEU A 242 18.14 11.52 4.28
CA LEU A 242 17.44 11.11 5.50
C LEU A 242 16.07 10.47 5.21
N LEU A 243 15.34 10.97 4.22
CA LEU A 243 14.04 10.42 3.82
C LEU A 243 14.17 9.00 3.23
N PHE A 244 15.14 8.75 2.35
CA PHE A 244 15.41 7.40 1.86
C PHE A 244 16.01 6.49 2.94
N GLY A 245 16.77 7.04 3.88
CA GLY A 245 17.16 6.35 5.11
C GLY A 245 15.95 5.89 5.94
N LEU A 246 14.91 6.74 6.05
CA LEU A 246 13.66 6.42 6.74
C LEU A 246 12.93 5.24 6.08
N ILE A 247 12.79 5.24 4.74
CA ILE A 247 12.19 4.09 4.02
C ILE A 247 13.05 2.84 4.21
N SER A 248 14.37 2.97 4.19
CA SER A 248 15.30 1.85 4.41
C SER A 248 15.11 1.22 5.81
N ILE A 249 14.83 2.01 6.83
CA ILE A 249 14.48 1.50 8.17
C ILE A 249 13.19 0.67 8.14
N TYR A 250 12.16 1.12 7.43
CA TYR A 250 10.92 0.35 7.27
C TYR A 250 11.13 -0.93 6.44
N PHE A 251 11.97 -0.87 5.41
CA PHE A 251 12.38 -2.04 4.63
C PHE A 251 13.09 -3.07 5.53
N LEU A 252 14.08 -2.64 6.33
CA LEU A 252 14.80 -3.51 7.25
C LEU A 252 13.86 -4.10 8.31
N THR A 253 12.88 -3.33 8.78
CA THR A 253 11.82 -3.83 9.68
C THR A 253 10.99 -4.92 9.01
N GLY A 254 10.66 -4.75 7.72
CA GLY A 254 10.04 -5.79 6.91
C GLY A 254 10.88 -7.07 6.83
N VAL A 255 12.19 -6.93 6.63
CA VAL A 255 13.15 -8.06 6.59
C VAL A 255 13.21 -8.77 7.94
N MET A 256 13.25 -8.05 9.06
CA MET A 256 13.21 -8.67 10.39
C MET A 256 11.90 -9.42 10.65
N LEU A 257 10.79 -8.94 10.10
CA LEU A 257 9.48 -9.57 10.24
C LEU A 257 9.23 -10.71 9.22
N PHE A 258 10.13 -10.87 8.24
CA PHE A 258 10.05 -11.85 7.16
C PHE A 258 9.85 -13.29 7.66
N SER A 259 10.54 -13.66 8.74
CA SER A 259 10.46 -15.01 9.33
C SER A 259 9.19 -15.23 10.17
N ARG A 260 8.46 -14.17 10.55
CA ARG A 260 7.33 -14.25 11.49
C ARG A 260 5.96 -14.18 10.82
N LYS A 261 5.81 -13.37 9.77
CA LYS A 261 4.51 -13.12 9.13
C LYS A 261 4.62 -13.23 7.61
N ASN A 262 3.70 -13.97 6.99
CA ASN A 262 3.71 -14.19 5.54
C ASN A 262 3.47 -12.90 4.75
N TYR A 263 2.62 -11.99 5.24
CA TYR A 263 2.36 -10.72 4.55
C TYR A 263 3.60 -9.80 4.50
N ALA A 264 4.52 -9.89 5.48
CA ALA A 264 5.75 -9.10 5.48
C ALA A 264 6.70 -9.50 4.33
N LYS A 265 6.64 -10.77 3.89
CA LYS A 265 7.45 -11.26 2.77
C LYS A 265 7.10 -10.55 1.47
N PHE A 266 5.81 -10.35 1.21
CA PHE A 266 5.35 -9.63 0.02
C PHE A 266 5.82 -8.18 0.01
N TYR A 267 5.81 -7.49 1.16
CA TYR A 267 6.33 -6.13 1.27
C TYR A 267 7.82 -6.05 0.92
N VAL A 268 8.64 -6.93 1.50
CA VAL A 268 10.09 -6.95 1.23
C VAL A 268 10.39 -7.25 -0.24
N ILE A 269 9.69 -8.24 -0.82
CA ILE A 269 9.88 -8.60 -2.24
C ILE A 269 9.46 -7.44 -3.15
N ALA A 270 8.35 -6.77 -2.85
CA ALA A 270 7.83 -5.67 -3.65
C ALA A 270 8.76 -4.44 -3.59
N SER A 271 9.21 -4.07 -2.39
CA SER A 271 9.94 -2.81 -2.17
C SER A 271 11.46 -2.92 -2.37
N PHE A 272 12.03 -4.12 -2.50
CA PHE A 272 13.49 -4.28 -2.64
C PHE A 272 14.06 -3.58 -3.89
N VAL A 273 13.56 -3.91 -5.08
CA VAL A 273 14.07 -3.37 -6.36
C VAL A 273 13.79 -1.86 -6.50
N PRO A 274 12.57 -1.36 -6.22
CA PRO A 274 12.29 0.08 -6.28
C PRO A 274 13.10 0.90 -5.29
N LEU A 275 13.31 0.39 -4.07
CA LEU A 275 14.14 1.07 -3.08
C LEU A 275 15.58 1.18 -3.55
N LEU A 276 16.13 0.12 -4.13
CA LEU A 276 17.50 0.11 -4.65
C LEU A 276 17.69 1.19 -5.73
N PHE A 277 16.80 1.23 -6.73
CA PHE A 277 16.85 2.25 -7.78
C PHE A 277 16.59 3.66 -7.26
N SER A 278 15.71 3.81 -6.26
CA SER A 278 15.44 5.11 -5.67
C SER A 278 16.63 5.66 -4.88
N ILE A 279 17.37 4.81 -4.15
CA ILE A 279 18.59 5.22 -3.45
C ILE A 279 19.67 5.62 -4.46
N ASP A 280 19.86 4.84 -5.54
CA ASP A 280 20.84 5.19 -6.58
C ASP A 280 20.51 6.54 -7.21
N PHE A 281 19.28 6.72 -7.67
CA PHE A 281 18.86 7.93 -8.38
C PHE A 281 18.77 9.18 -7.48
N PHE A 282 18.13 9.10 -6.32
CA PHE A 282 17.87 10.27 -5.47
C PHE A 282 18.94 10.56 -4.42
N VAL A 283 19.83 9.61 -4.14
CA VAL A 283 20.90 9.79 -3.14
C VAL A 283 22.26 9.74 -3.83
N LEU A 284 22.64 8.61 -4.43
CA LEU A 284 24.02 8.40 -4.90
C LEU A 284 24.40 9.35 -6.06
N GLN A 285 23.52 9.49 -7.05
CA GLN A 285 23.77 10.39 -8.19
C GLN A 285 23.90 11.86 -7.76
N ASN A 286 23.13 12.29 -6.76
CA ASN A 286 23.22 13.65 -6.21
C ASN A 286 24.57 13.93 -5.51
N PHE A 287 25.30 12.89 -5.09
CA PHE A 287 26.66 13.00 -4.57
C PHE A 287 27.74 12.67 -5.62
N GLY A 288 27.37 12.47 -6.88
CA GLY A 288 28.28 12.12 -7.96
C GLY A 288 28.80 10.68 -7.91
N ILE A 289 28.08 9.78 -7.26
CA ILE A 289 28.41 8.34 -7.20
C ILE A 289 27.51 7.59 -8.18
N ASP A 290 28.10 7.08 -9.27
CA ASP A 290 27.42 6.23 -10.24
C ASP A 290 27.56 4.76 -9.86
N PHE A 291 26.53 4.16 -9.25
CA PHE A 291 26.55 2.76 -8.84
C PHE A 291 25.79 1.85 -9.82
N LEU A 292 24.53 2.16 -10.13
CA LEU A 292 23.69 1.36 -11.05
C LEU A 292 23.41 2.02 -12.39
N PHE A 293 23.91 3.23 -12.63
CA PHE A 293 23.57 4.05 -13.81
C PHE A 293 22.06 4.14 -14.02
N THR A 294 21.31 4.38 -12.92
CA THR A 294 19.85 4.36 -12.96
C THR A 294 19.30 5.55 -13.73
N GLU A 295 18.67 5.28 -14.86
CA GLU A 295 17.83 6.24 -15.58
C GLU A 295 16.40 6.32 -15.01
N THR A 296 15.68 7.40 -15.35
CA THR A 296 14.29 7.62 -14.95
C THR A 296 13.34 6.49 -15.38
N VAL A 297 13.63 5.83 -16.51
CA VAL A 297 12.86 4.69 -17.03
C VAL A 297 12.92 3.50 -16.06
N HIS A 298 14.09 3.20 -15.50
CA HIS A 298 14.26 2.09 -14.54
C HIS A 298 13.45 2.34 -13.26
N LEU A 299 13.50 3.58 -12.76
CA LEU A 299 12.74 4.00 -11.60
C LEU A 299 11.23 3.85 -11.82
N LYS A 300 10.73 4.28 -12.99
CA LYS A 300 9.32 4.16 -13.38
C LYS A 300 8.85 2.71 -13.45
N VAL A 301 9.61 1.86 -14.15
CA VAL A 301 9.26 0.44 -14.29
C VAL A 301 9.26 -0.25 -12.92
N ALA A 302 10.26 0.03 -12.07
CA ALA A 302 10.31 -0.50 -10.72
C ALA A 302 9.12 -0.03 -9.87
N ALA A 303 8.77 1.26 -9.94
CA ALA A 303 7.62 1.82 -9.21
C ALA A 303 6.28 1.20 -9.66
N LEU A 304 6.08 0.94 -10.96
CA LEU A 304 4.87 0.26 -11.42
C LEU A 304 4.80 -1.19 -10.94
N PHE A 305 5.94 -1.88 -10.93
CA PHE A 305 6.01 -3.24 -10.41
C PHE A 305 5.73 -3.29 -8.91
N GLU A 306 6.29 -2.34 -8.15
CA GLU A 306 5.96 -2.14 -6.73
C GLU A 306 4.47 -1.90 -6.53
N ALA A 307 3.88 -1.04 -7.37
CA ALA A 307 2.48 -0.67 -7.31
C ALA A 307 1.57 -1.90 -7.41
N LEU A 308 1.84 -2.77 -8.37
CA LEU A 308 1.10 -4.00 -8.58
C LEU A 308 1.29 -5.01 -7.45
N LEU A 309 2.54 -5.27 -7.06
CA LEU A 309 2.86 -6.24 -6.02
C LEU A 309 2.30 -5.82 -4.67
N LEU A 310 2.41 -4.55 -4.28
CA LEU A 310 1.84 -4.06 -3.03
C LEU A 310 0.30 -4.03 -3.07
N SER A 311 -0.32 -3.71 -4.21
CA SER A 311 -1.79 -3.81 -4.35
C SER A 311 -2.27 -5.24 -4.05
N TYR A 312 -1.58 -6.23 -4.61
CA TYR A 312 -1.85 -7.64 -4.31
C TYR A 312 -1.52 -8.00 -2.85
N ALA A 313 -0.40 -7.50 -2.32
CA ALA A 313 0.02 -7.78 -0.94
C ALA A 313 -0.98 -7.26 0.09
N ILE A 314 -1.61 -6.10 -0.16
CA ILE A 314 -2.66 -5.54 0.70
C ILE A 314 -3.88 -6.46 0.73
N MET A 315 -4.32 -6.94 -0.44
CA MET A 315 -5.41 -7.91 -0.55
C MET A 315 -5.10 -9.19 0.24
N TYR A 316 -3.90 -9.76 0.03
CA TYR A 316 -3.45 -10.95 0.74
C TYR A 316 -3.43 -10.74 2.26
N ARG A 317 -2.89 -9.61 2.72
CA ARG A 317 -2.85 -9.26 4.14
C ARG A 317 -4.25 -9.16 4.73
N MET A 318 -5.17 -8.49 4.04
CA MET A 318 -6.55 -8.35 4.50
C MET A 318 -7.19 -9.74 4.69
N GLN A 319 -7.02 -10.64 3.73
CA GLN A 319 -7.58 -11.98 3.83
C GLN A 319 -6.98 -12.75 5.02
N ALA A 320 -5.66 -12.71 5.18
CA ALA A 320 -4.98 -13.37 6.30
C ALA A 320 -5.45 -12.82 7.68
N VAL A 321 -5.62 -11.50 7.80
CA VAL A 321 -6.10 -10.88 9.05
C VAL A 321 -7.56 -11.25 9.34
N LYS A 322 -8.42 -11.33 8.32
CA LYS A 322 -9.82 -11.76 8.48
C LYS A 322 -9.90 -13.22 8.92
N GLU A 323 -9.08 -14.09 8.33
CA GLU A 323 -8.99 -15.51 8.73
C GLU A 323 -8.52 -15.68 10.18
N GLU A 324 -7.46 -14.97 10.60
CA GLU A 324 -7.00 -14.95 12.00
C GLU A 324 -8.14 -14.49 12.95
N GLY A 325 -8.93 -13.50 12.54
CA GLY A 325 -10.08 -13.01 13.31
C GLY A 325 -11.20 -14.05 13.48
N VAL A 326 -11.57 -14.75 12.41
CA VAL A 326 -12.60 -15.80 12.44
C VAL A 326 -12.14 -16.99 13.28
N LEU A 327 -10.88 -17.40 13.18
CA LEU A 327 -10.30 -18.45 14.01
C LEU A 327 -10.38 -18.09 15.49
N ARG A 328 -9.99 -16.88 15.86
CA ARG A 328 -10.03 -16.42 17.26
C ARG A 328 -11.45 -16.33 17.83
N GLN A 329 -12.44 -15.93 17.02
CA GLN A 329 -13.85 -16.00 17.43
C GLN A 329 -14.32 -17.45 17.65
N THR A 330 -13.86 -18.37 16.81
CA THR A 330 -14.20 -19.79 16.91
C THR A 330 -13.59 -20.41 18.17
N GLU A 331 -12.31 -20.13 18.46
CA GLU A 331 -11.64 -20.55 19.69
C GLU A 331 -12.38 -20.05 20.94
N MET A 332 -12.79 -18.78 20.96
CA MET A 332 -13.57 -18.21 22.06
C MET A 332 -14.91 -18.95 22.25
N ARG A 333 -15.65 -19.25 21.17
CA ARG A 333 -16.90 -20.00 21.27
C ARG A 333 -16.68 -21.42 21.80
N ILE A 334 -15.62 -22.08 21.36
CA ILE A 334 -15.26 -23.42 21.87
C ILE A 334 -14.92 -23.34 23.36
N PHE A 335 -14.16 -22.33 23.78
CA PHE A 335 -13.82 -22.11 25.18
C PHE A 335 -15.07 -21.90 26.05
N LEU A 336 -15.98 -21.00 25.64
CA LEU A 336 -17.24 -20.75 26.35
C LEU A 336 -18.11 -22.02 26.45
N LYS A 337 -18.25 -22.77 25.35
CA LYS A 337 -19.01 -24.02 25.34
C LYS A 337 -18.41 -25.07 26.29
N ARG A 338 -17.08 -25.16 26.37
CA ARG A 338 -16.40 -26.05 27.33
C ARG A 338 -16.66 -25.63 28.77
N GLN A 339 -16.66 -24.33 29.05
CA GLN A 339 -16.97 -23.81 30.38
C GLN A 339 -18.42 -24.10 30.78
N ASP A 340 -19.37 -23.95 29.85
CA ASP A 340 -20.78 -24.27 30.11
C ASP A 340 -20.99 -25.76 30.39
N VAL A 341 -20.35 -26.65 29.62
CA VAL A 341 -20.42 -28.10 29.87
C VAL A 341 -19.80 -28.45 31.22
N MET A 342 -18.64 -27.87 31.56
CA MET A 342 -17.99 -28.08 32.87
C MET A 342 -18.82 -27.52 34.03
N ASN A 343 -19.48 -26.38 33.84
CA ASN A 343 -20.38 -25.82 34.85
C ASN A 343 -21.62 -26.69 35.03
N ARG A 344 -22.21 -27.20 33.94
CA ARG A 344 -23.33 -28.15 34.03
C ARG A 344 -22.93 -29.45 34.72
N SER A 345 -21.79 -30.02 34.38
CA SER A 345 -21.30 -31.23 35.06
C SER A 345 -21.04 -30.99 36.54
N LYS A 346 -20.48 -29.82 36.91
CA LYS A 346 -20.30 -29.44 38.32
C LYS A 346 -21.61 -29.19 39.05
N VAL A 347 -22.61 -28.64 38.38
CA VAL A 347 -23.96 -28.46 38.96
C VAL A 347 -24.63 -29.81 39.13
N GLU A 348 -24.49 -30.74 38.19
CA GLU A 348 -25.02 -32.10 38.28
C GLU A 348 -24.37 -32.89 39.42
N GLU A 349 -23.04 -32.85 39.53
CA GLU A 349 -22.28 -33.45 40.64
C GLU A 349 -22.66 -32.82 41.99
N MET A 350 -22.80 -31.49 42.06
CA MET A 350 -23.25 -30.79 43.27
C MET A 350 -24.70 -31.13 43.64
N ILE A 351 -25.60 -31.30 42.67
CA ILE A 351 -26.98 -31.73 42.92
C ILE A 351 -26.98 -33.16 43.47
N GLU A 352 -26.20 -34.07 42.87
CA GLU A 352 -26.07 -35.44 43.36
C GLU A 352 -25.54 -35.48 44.81
N ASP A 353 -24.52 -34.69 45.12
CA ASP A 353 -23.96 -34.55 46.47
C ASP A 353 -24.99 -34.00 47.47
N ILE A 354 -25.75 -32.96 47.11
CA ILE A 354 -26.81 -32.38 47.96
C ILE A 354 -27.95 -33.39 48.19
N TYR A 355 -28.35 -34.13 47.15
CA TYR A 355 -29.36 -35.18 47.28
C TYR A 355 -28.90 -36.29 48.22
N LEU A 356 -27.64 -36.73 48.08
CA LEU A 356 -27.05 -37.75 48.93
C LEU A 356 -26.96 -37.26 50.39
N GLU A 357 -26.52 -36.02 50.62
CA GLU A 357 -26.45 -35.42 51.95
C GLU A 357 -27.85 -35.32 52.61
N ASN A 358 -28.87 -34.88 51.86
CA ASN A 358 -30.25 -34.85 52.35
C ASN A 358 -30.76 -36.25 52.74
N LEU A 359 -30.49 -37.28 51.93
CA LEU A 359 -30.90 -38.66 52.23
C LEU A 359 -30.20 -39.19 53.49
N ILE A 360 -28.90 -38.90 53.66
CA ILE A 360 -28.13 -39.31 54.84
C ILE A 360 -28.71 -38.66 56.11
N MET A 361 -29.04 -37.37 56.04
CA MET A 361 -29.57 -36.61 57.17
C MET A 361 -31.02 -36.98 57.51
N GLN A 362 -31.87 -37.16 56.50
CA GLN A 362 -33.31 -37.43 56.69
C GLN A 362 -33.58 -38.83 57.26
N TYR A 363 -32.78 -39.83 56.88
CA TYR A 363 -32.98 -41.23 57.25
C TYR A 363 -31.97 -41.77 58.28
N ASP A 364 -31.12 -40.90 58.86
CA ASP A 364 -30.12 -41.22 59.89
C ASP A 364 -29.28 -42.45 59.51
N LEU A 365 -28.66 -42.38 58.32
CA LEU A 365 -27.91 -43.51 57.77
C LEU A 365 -26.60 -43.75 58.55
N ASP A 366 -26.29 -45.01 58.81
CA ASP A 366 -25.06 -45.40 59.50
C ASP A 366 -23.82 -45.32 58.58
N GLY A 367 -22.62 -45.38 59.17
CA GLY A 367 -21.36 -45.26 58.41
C GLY A 367 -21.11 -46.35 57.35
N LEU A 368 -21.83 -47.48 57.41
CA LEU A 368 -21.79 -48.57 56.43
C LEU A 368 -22.81 -48.33 55.32
N GLU A 369 -24.04 -47.94 55.69
CA GLU A 369 -25.15 -47.54 54.83
C GLU A 369 -24.78 -46.34 53.94
N ILE A 370 -24.11 -45.32 54.49
CA ILE A 370 -23.61 -44.15 53.73
C ILE A 370 -22.64 -44.59 52.63
N LYS A 371 -21.67 -45.43 52.96
CA LYS A 371 -20.68 -45.93 51.99
C LYS A 371 -21.31 -46.87 50.97
N LEU A 372 -22.30 -47.64 51.38
CA LEU A 372 -23.07 -48.51 50.50
C LEU A 372 -23.87 -47.67 49.50
N LEU A 373 -24.59 -46.65 49.96
CA LEU A 373 -25.35 -45.71 49.13
C LEU A 373 -24.45 -44.96 48.13
N GLN A 374 -23.29 -44.47 48.59
CA GLN A 374 -22.30 -43.81 47.72
C GLN A 374 -21.77 -44.74 46.62
N TYR A 375 -21.48 -46.01 46.93
CA TYR A 375 -21.01 -46.94 45.89
C TYR A 375 -22.13 -47.39 44.93
N ILE A 376 -23.38 -47.39 45.39
CA ILE A 376 -24.56 -47.65 44.54
C ILE A 376 -24.81 -46.45 43.60
N SER A 377 -24.73 -45.21 44.09
CA SER A 377 -24.89 -44.01 43.24
C SER A 377 -23.79 -43.90 42.17
N GLU A 378 -22.55 -44.27 42.52
CA GLU A 378 -21.44 -44.41 41.56
C GLU A 378 -21.58 -45.58 40.55
N GLY A 379 -22.68 -46.35 40.60
CA GLY A 379 -22.99 -47.45 39.68
C GLY A 379 -22.09 -48.68 39.83
N LYS A 380 -21.51 -48.95 41.01
CA LYS A 380 -20.64 -50.12 41.22
C LYS A 380 -21.47 -51.41 41.35
N SER A 381 -20.98 -52.50 40.78
CA SER A 381 -21.59 -53.84 40.95
C SER A 381 -21.38 -54.39 42.38
N ASN A 382 -22.34 -55.16 42.90
CA ASN A 382 -22.29 -55.77 44.25
C ASN A 382 -20.98 -56.52 44.54
N LEU A 383 -20.44 -57.26 43.57
CA LEU A 383 -19.13 -57.94 43.68
C LEU A 383 -17.95 -56.97 43.96
N LYS A 384 -17.98 -55.78 43.36
CA LYS A 384 -16.94 -54.75 43.56
C LYS A 384 -17.12 -54.03 44.90
N ILE A 385 -18.38 -53.83 45.31
CA ILE A 385 -18.73 -53.24 46.61
C ILE A 385 -18.27 -54.16 47.74
N ALA A 386 -18.56 -55.47 47.63
CA ALA A 386 -18.15 -56.51 48.56
C ALA A 386 -16.63 -56.50 48.81
N ARG A 387 -15.83 -56.43 47.73
CA ARG A 387 -14.36 -56.34 47.82
C ARG A 387 -13.87 -55.07 48.51
N LYS A 388 -14.52 -53.93 48.27
CA LYS A 388 -14.13 -52.62 48.86
C LYS A 388 -14.52 -52.50 50.33
N LEU A 389 -15.70 -53.01 50.69
CA LEU A 389 -16.23 -52.97 52.06
C LEU A 389 -15.77 -54.16 52.92
N LYS A 390 -15.00 -55.09 52.34
CA LYS A 390 -14.56 -56.35 52.98
C LYS A 390 -15.73 -57.23 53.46
N LEU A 391 -16.81 -57.23 52.69
CA LEU A 391 -18.00 -58.03 52.89
C LEU A 391 -18.08 -59.12 51.82
N THR A 392 -18.94 -60.12 52.03
CA THR A 392 -19.34 -61.07 51.00
C THR A 392 -20.42 -60.48 50.09
N GLU A 393 -20.55 -61.00 48.87
CA GLU A 393 -21.58 -60.52 47.92
C GLU A 393 -23.00 -60.70 48.46
N SER A 394 -23.23 -61.75 49.25
CA SER A 394 -24.52 -62.01 49.91
C SER A 394 -24.83 -60.96 50.98
N GLU A 395 -23.86 -60.63 51.84
CA GLU A 395 -24.00 -59.60 52.88
C GLU A 395 -24.24 -58.21 52.27
N VAL A 396 -23.57 -57.88 51.16
CA VAL A 396 -23.85 -56.63 50.43
C VAL A 396 -25.29 -56.61 49.91
N GLY A 397 -25.80 -57.74 49.40
CA GLY A 397 -27.19 -57.85 48.94
C GLY A 397 -28.20 -57.65 50.07
N GLU A 398 -27.93 -58.20 51.26
CA GLU A 398 -28.77 -58.06 52.45
C GLU A 398 -28.78 -56.61 52.96
N HIS A 399 -27.61 -56.01 53.16
CA HIS A 399 -27.49 -54.61 53.58
C HIS A 399 -28.07 -53.63 52.55
N THR A 400 -28.01 -53.94 51.25
CA THR A 400 -28.64 -53.10 50.22
C THR A 400 -30.17 -53.14 50.32
N LYS A 401 -30.73 -54.31 50.64
CA LYS A 401 -32.17 -54.48 50.84
C LYS A 401 -32.65 -53.72 52.08
N ASP A 402 -31.92 -53.81 53.19
CA ASP A 402 -32.21 -53.07 54.42
C ASP A 402 -32.13 -51.56 54.19
N LEU A 403 -31.11 -51.08 53.47
CA LEU A 403 -30.95 -49.69 53.08
C LEU A 403 -32.14 -49.19 52.23
N TYR A 404 -32.58 -49.96 51.23
CA TYR A 404 -33.74 -49.60 50.40
C TYR A 404 -35.06 -49.59 51.18
N GLN A 405 -35.20 -50.48 52.16
CA GLN A 405 -36.36 -50.50 53.05
C GLN A 405 -36.37 -49.27 53.98
N LYS A 406 -35.20 -48.87 54.48
CA LYS A 406 -35.02 -47.72 55.37
C LYS A 406 -35.24 -46.38 54.66
N LEU A 407 -34.85 -46.30 53.38
CA LEU A 407 -35.09 -45.14 52.50
C LEU A 407 -36.53 -45.08 51.96
N GLU A 408 -37.42 -45.99 52.37
CA GLU A 408 -38.82 -46.12 51.89
C GLU A 408 -38.95 -46.22 50.36
N ILE A 409 -37.87 -46.60 49.66
CA ILE A 409 -37.81 -46.67 48.19
C ILE A 409 -38.81 -47.71 47.65
N SER A 410 -39.13 -48.73 48.44
CA SER A 410 -40.16 -49.72 48.10
C SER A 410 -41.57 -49.13 47.97
N GLU A 411 -41.92 -48.06 48.69
CA GLU A 411 -43.26 -47.45 48.60
C GLU A 411 -43.34 -46.51 47.38
N HIS A 412 -42.28 -45.72 47.13
CA HIS A 412 -42.17 -44.85 45.95
C HIS A 412 -42.05 -45.60 44.62
N ILE A 413 -41.29 -46.71 44.54
CA ILE A 413 -41.23 -47.54 43.33
C ILE A 413 -42.59 -48.19 43.04
N GLN A 414 -43.35 -48.55 44.08
CA GLN A 414 -44.66 -49.18 43.95
C GLN A 414 -45.75 -48.16 43.55
N GLU A 415 -45.64 -46.90 43.99
CA GLU A 415 -46.46 -45.79 43.47
C GLU A 415 -46.12 -45.42 42.02
N ASP A 416 -44.84 -45.34 41.65
CA ASP A 416 -44.43 -45.08 40.26
C ASP A 416 -44.85 -46.20 39.31
N TYR A 417 -44.73 -47.48 39.72
CA TYR A 417 -45.27 -48.61 38.95
C TYR A 417 -46.80 -48.53 38.81
N ARG A 418 -47.52 -48.16 39.88
CA ARG A 418 -48.98 -47.96 39.81
C ARG A 418 -49.36 -46.75 38.96
N MET A 419 -48.53 -45.71 38.87
CA MET A 419 -48.77 -44.57 37.99
C MET A 419 -48.50 -44.91 36.52
N VAL A 420 -47.54 -45.80 36.22
CA VAL A 420 -47.32 -46.33 34.86
C VAL A 420 -48.46 -47.26 34.43
N ASP A 421 -48.94 -48.15 35.29
CA ASP A 421 -50.09 -49.03 35.00
C ASP A 421 -51.42 -48.26 34.91
N ASN A 422 -51.54 -47.08 35.53
CA ASN A 422 -52.73 -46.23 35.49
C ASN A 422 -52.70 -45.14 34.40
N GLN A 423 -51.67 -45.10 33.53
CA GLN A 423 -51.75 -44.26 32.34
C GLN A 423 -52.83 -44.85 31.42
N PRO A 424 -53.91 -44.11 31.07
CA PRO A 424 -54.85 -44.59 30.07
C PRO A 424 -54.10 -44.78 28.74
N ASP A 425 -54.20 -45.99 28.18
CA ASP A 425 -53.70 -46.33 26.84
C ASP A 425 -54.36 -45.41 25.80
N PHE A 426 -53.78 -44.23 25.57
CA PHE A 426 -54.09 -43.39 24.43
C PHE A 426 -53.28 -43.83 23.21
N ILE A 427 -53.30 -45.14 22.91
CA ILE A 427 -52.93 -45.67 21.61
C ILE A 427 -53.89 -46.82 21.31
N TYR A 428 -55.10 -46.48 20.86
CA TYR A 428 -55.87 -47.11 19.77
C TYR A 428 -57.33 -46.64 19.85
N ASN A 429 -57.59 -45.48 19.22
CA ASN A 429 -58.76 -45.27 18.35
C ASN A 429 -58.51 -44.07 17.44
#